data_AF-A0A1V4I168-F1
#
_entry.id   AF-A0A1V4I168-F1
#
_cell.length_a   1.000
_cell.length_b   1.000
_cell.length_c   1.000
_cell.angle_alpha   90.00
_cell.angle_beta   90.00
_cell.angle_gamma   90.00
#
_symmetry.space_group_name_H-M   'P 1'
#
loop_
_entity.id
_entity.type
_entity.pdbx_description
1 polymer ?
#
loop_
_entity_poly.entity_id
_entity_poly.type
_entity_poly.pdbx_seq_one_letter_code
_entity_poly.pdbx_strand_id
1 'polypeptide(L)' 'MARLQKFIEQGADGVEPGRTAYAFIQDKLPPPDENLEWKAVPSFNAADEVMRDPGLKELFMKAIEDGYAIVAPPSAD' A
#
# COMPACT_ATOMS: atom_id res chain seq x y z
N MET A 1 12.43 14.39 5.57
CA MET A 1 11.88 14.01 4.26
C MET A 1 11.04 12.78 4.48
N ALA A 2 9.74 12.83 4.20
CA ALA A 2 8.92 11.63 4.25
C ALA A 2 9.33 10.71 3.09
N ARG A 3 9.44 9.41 3.35
CA ARG A 3 9.69 8.40 2.30
C ARG A 3 8.39 7.71 1.96
N LEU A 4 8.25 7.21 0.73
CA LEU A 4 7.11 6.38 0.38
C LEU A 4 7.13 5.10 1.24
N GLN A 5 6.01 4.79 1.86
CA GLN A 5 5.80 3.60 2.68
C GLN A 5 4.70 2.75 2.06
N LYS A 6 4.80 1.43 2.25
CA LYS A 6 3.76 0.47 1.89
C LYS A 6 2.96 0.13 3.13
N PHE A 7 1.66 0.11 2.97
CA PHE A 7 0.68 -0.30 3.97
C PHE A 7 -0.15 -1.44 3.36
N ILE A 8 -0.45 -2.44 4.15
CA ILE A 8 -1.31 -3.54 3.74
C ILE A 8 -2.46 -3.60 4.73
N GLU A 9 -3.69 -3.71 4.22
CA GLU A 9 -4.83 -4.03 5.05
C GLU A 9 -4.71 -5.46 5.57
N GLN A 10 -4.68 -5.60 6.89
CA GLN A 10 -4.65 -6.89 7.55
C GLN A 10 -5.73 -6.93 8.61
N GLY A 11 -6.54 -7.98 8.58
CA GLY A 11 -7.52 -8.26 9.63
C GLY A 11 -6.91 -9.04 10.78
N ALA A 12 -7.74 -9.35 11.78
CA ALA A 12 -7.39 -10.32 12.81
C ALA A 12 -7.15 -11.72 12.18
N ASP A 13 -6.35 -12.55 12.87
CA ASP A 13 -5.86 -13.88 12.48
C ASP A 13 -6.70 -14.62 11.42
N GLY A 14 -6.10 -14.86 10.24
CA GLY A 14 -6.67 -15.70 9.18
C GLY A 14 -7.39 -14.98 8.04
N VAL A 15 -7.56 -13.64 8.10
CA VAL A 15 -8.11 -12.86 6.97
C VAL A 15 -7.02 -12.62 5.93
N GLU A 16 -7.33 -12.90 4.66
CA GLU A 16 -6.42 -12.64 3.54
C GLU A 16 -6.02 -11.17 3.51
N PRO A 17 -4.76 -10.85 3.16
CA PRO A 17 -4.33 -9.46 3.04
C PRO A 17 -5.26 -8.73 2.06
N GLY A 18 -5.83 -7.62 2.52
CA GLY A 18 -6.72 -6.80 1.73
C GLY A 18 -5.96 -5.98 0.70
N ARG A 19 -6.28 -4.69 0.61
CA ARG A 19 -5.63 -3.79 -0.35
C ARG A 19 -4.23 -3.43 0.10
N THR A 20 -3.38 -3.18 -0.88
CA THR A 20 -2.05 -2.61 -0.65
C THR A 20 -2.11 -1.13 -0.96
N ALA A 21 -1.65 -0.28 -0.05
CA ALA A 21 -1.54 1.15 -0.28
C ALA A 21 -0.09 1.64 -0.19
N TYR A 22 0.22 2.66 -0.99
CA TYR A 22 1.49 3.37 -0.97
C TYR A 22 1.22 4.82 -0.62
N ALA A 23 1.84 5.32 0.45
CA ALA A 23 1.68 6.70 0.89
C ALA A 23 2.90 7.16 1.69
N PHE A 24 3.07 8.47 1.83
CA PHE A 24 4.13 9.06 2.65
C PHE A 24 3.82 9.02 4.15
N ILE A 25 2.54 9.09 4.50
CA ILE A 25 2.02 9.03 5.85
C ILE A 25 0.71 8.23 5.85
N GLN A 26 0.47 7.46 6.90
CA GLN A 26 -0.75 6.65 7.04
C GLN A 26 -2.01 7.52 7.08
N ASP A 27 -1.91 8.75 7.60
CA ASP A 27 -3.01 9.73 7.71
C ASP A 27 -3.62 10.16 6.37
N LYS A 28 -2.91 9.91 5.25
CA LYS A 28 -3.41 10.19 3.89
C LYS A 28 -4.22 9.04 3.31
N LEU A 29 -4.18 7.86 3.92
CA LEU A 29 -4.92 6.70 3.45
C LEU A 29 -6.40 6.85 3.75
N PRO A 30 -7.29 6.34 2.88
CA PRO A 30 -8.69 6.20 3.22
C PRO A 30 -8.86 5.23 4.39
N PRO A 31 -10.03 5.27 5.06
CA PRO A 31 -10.34 4.32 6.14
C PRO A 31 -10.17 2.88 5.63
N PRO A 32 -9.62 1.98 6.46
CA PRO A 32 -9.50 0.59 6.10
C PRO A 32 -10.89 -0.06 5.99
N ASP A 33 -10.95 -1.20 5.29
CA ASP A 33 -12.15 -2.03 5.16
C ASP A 33 -12.60 -2.65 6.49
N GLU A 34 -13.82 -3.19 6.53
CA GLU A 34 -14.46 -3.63 7.77
C GLU A 34 -13.64 -4.73 8.48
N ASN A 35 -13.29 -4.50 9.75
CA ASN A 35 -12.41 -5.35 10.56
C ASN A 35 -10.94 -5.45 10.08
N LEU A 36 -10.51 -4.54 9.18
CA LEU A 36 -9.12 -4.44 8.75
C LEU A 36 -8.44 -3.22 9.34
N GLU A 37 -7.11 -3.27 9.41
CA GLU A 37 -6.27 -2.15 9.80
C GLU A 37 -5.13 -1.99 8.80
N TRP A 38 -4.77 -0.73 8.52
CA TRP A 38 -3.56 -0.43 7.76
C TRP A 38 -2.33 -0.76 8.59
N LYS A 39 -1.54 -1.74 8.15
CA LYS A 39 -0.25 -2.06 8.74
C LYS A 39 0.88 -1.67 7.81
N ALA A 40 1.77 -0.81 8.30
CA ALA A 40 2.99 -0.45 7.60
C ALA A 40 3.89 -1.68 7.44
N VAL A 41 4.45 -1.86 6.24
CA VAL A 41 5.41 -2.92 5.93
C VAL A 41 6.82 -2.37 6.14
N PRO A 42 7.50 -2.67 7.27
CA PRO A 42 8.79 -2.05 7.59
C PRO A 42 9.91 -2.46 6.62
N SER A 43 9.79 -3.65 6.02
CA SER A 43 10.73 -4.18 5.03
C SER A 43 10.56 -3.57 3.63
N PHE A 44 9.57 -2.71 3.42
CA PHE A 44 9.31 -2.12 2.11
C PHE A 44 10.39 -1.13 1.72
N ASN A 45 10.85 -1.24 0.47
CA ASN A 45 11.73 -0.29 -0.17
C ASN A 45 11.24 -0.02 -1.60
N ALA A 46 10.81 1.22 -1.85
CA ALA A 46 10.28 1.61 -3.16
C ALA A 46 11.30 1.41 -4.31
N ALA A 47 12.59 1.62 -4.06
CA ALA A 47 13.61 1.44 -5.10
C ALA A 47 13.79 -0.05 -5.47
N ASP A 48 13.76 -0.95 -4.48
CA ASP A 48 13.88 -2.39 -4.72
C ASP A 48 12.61 -2.94 -5.39
N GLU A 49 11.43 -2.51 -4.92
CA GLU A 49 10.14 -2.96 -5.45
C GLU A 49 9.93 -2.49 -6.89
N VAL A 50 10.29 -1.24 -7.26
CA VAL A 50 10.18 -0.78 -8.66
C VAL A 50 11.17 -1.46 -9.59
N MET A 51 12.33 -1.91 -9.07
CA MET A 51 13.28 -2.72 -9.84
C MET A 51 12.74 -4.12 -10.11
N ARG A 52 11.98 -4.70 -9.16
CA ARG A 52 11.34 -6.02 -9.32
C ARG A 52 10.09 -5.95 -10.20
N ASP A 53 9.27 -4.94 -9.97
CA ASP A 53 8.02 -4.71 -10.71
C ASP A 53 7.98 -3.26 -11.23
N PRO A 54 8.30 -3.05 -12.52
CA PRO A 54 8.28 -1.71 -13.10
C PRO A 54 6.88 -1.10 -13.17
N GLY A 55 5.81 -1.91 -13.04
CA GLY A 55 4.42 -1.44 -12.95
C GLY A 55 4.14 -0.62 -11.69
N LEU A 56 4.91 -0.83 -10.62
CA LEU A 56 4.83 -0.02 -9.40
C LEU A 56 5.27 1.43 -9.59
N LYS A 57 6.04 1.74 -10.65
CA LYS A 57 6.51 3.10 -10.91
C LYS A 57 5.35 4.09 -11.02
N GLU A 58 4.32 3.73 -11.79
CA GLU A 58 3.14 4.59 -11.98
C GLU A 58 2.34 4.75 -10.68
N LEU A 59 2.23 3.68 -9.89
CA LEU A 59 1.59 3.72 -8.58
C LEU A 59 2.34 4.63 -7.60
N PHE A 60 3.66 4.59 -7.61
CA PHE A 60 4.49 5.44 -6.76
C PHE A 60 4.40 6.91 -7.17
N MET A 61 4.40 7.18 -8.48
CA MET A 61 4.15 8.53 -9.01
C MET A 61 2.78 9.04 -8.58
N LYS A 62 1.73 8.21 -8.72
CA LYS A 62 0.39 8.55 -8.27
C LYS A 62 0.32 8.82 -6.77
N ALA A 63 1.01 8.03 -5.95
CA ALA A 63 1.10 8.27 -4.51
C ALA A 63 1.83 9.57 -4.15
N ILE A 64 2.76 10.02 -4.98
CA ILE A 64 3.43 11.32 -4.85
C ILE A 64 2.48 12.47 -5.22
N GLU A 65 1.69 12.31 -6.27
CA GLU A 65 0.80 13.35 -6.79
C GLU A 65 -0.50 13.48 -5.99
N ASP A 66 -1.20 12.37 -5.75
CA ASP A 66 -2.48 12.32 -5.02
C ASP A 66 -2.29 12.22 -3.50
N GLY A 67 -1.08 11.90 -3.04
CA GLY A 67 -0.73 11.68 -1.63
C GLY A 67 -0.86 10.23 -1.17
N TYR A 68 -1.57 9.38 -1.95
CA TYR A 68 -1.59 7.93 -1.77
C TYR A 68 -1.97 7.20 -3.08
N ALA A 69 -1.65 5.92 -3.18
CA ALA A 69 -2.13 5.03 -4.24
C ALA A 69 -2.55 3.68 -3.63
N ILE A 70 -3.64 3.09 -4.12
CA ILE A 70 -4.15 1.80 -3.63
C ILE A 70 -4.21 0.81 -4.79
N VAL A 71 -3.74 -0.39 -4.51
CA VAL A 71 -3.84 -1.57 -5.36
C VAL A 71 -4.81 -2.53 -4.68
N ALA A 72 -5.95 -2.76 -5.32
CA ALA A 72 -6.84 -3.83 -4.90
C ALA A 72 -6.11 -5.18 -5.08
N PRO A 73 -6.31 -6.16 -4.18
CA PRO A 73 -5.86 -7.51 -4.46
C PRO A 73 -6.54 -7.96 -5.77
N PRO A 74 -5.91 -8.82 -6.58
CA PRO A 74 -6.60 -9.40 -7.72
C PRO A 74 -7.83 -10.11 -7.15
N SER A 75 -9.03 -9.58 -7.40
CA SER A 75 -10.27 -10.24 -7.04
C SER A 75 -10.18 -11.66 -7.59
N ALA A 76 -10.21 -12.65 -6.71
CA ALA A 76 -10.43 -14.03 -7.10
C ALA A 76 -11.85 -14.08 -7.68
N ASP A 77 -11.96 -14.02 -9.01
CA ASP A 77 -13.17 -14.33 -9.77
C ASP A 77 -13.47 -15.83 -9.68
#